data_AF-A0A9D7KL09-F1
#
_entry.id   AF-A0A9D7KL09-F1
#
_cell.length_a   1.000
_cell.length_b   1.000
_cell.length_c   1.000
_cell.angle_alpha   90.00
_cell.angle_beta   90.00
_cell.angle_gamma   90.00
#
_symmetry.space_group_name_H-M   'P 1'
#
loop_
_entity.id
_entity.type
_entity.pdbx_description
1 polymer ?
#
loop_
_entity_poly.entity_id
_entity_poly.type
_entity_poly.pdbx_seq_one_letter_code
_entity_poly.pdbx_strand_id
1 'polypeptide(L)' 'MAKVQSFGDKSKGKKKDPYTSVKIIKSVKTEKGSFKFNEKFVKLDDMSKVTDIK' A
#
# COMPACT_ATOMS: atom_id res chain seq x y z
N MET A 1 8.80 8.57 -35.76
CA MET A 1 8.45 9.63 -34.79
C MET A 1 7.52 9.05 -33.74
N ALA A 2 7.95 8.98 -32.48
CA ALA A 2 7.06 8.57 -31.40
C ALA A 2 5.96 9.63 -31.26
N LYS A 3 4.69 9.23 -31.47
CA LYS A 3 3.55 10.14 -31.26
C LYS A 3 3.63 10.67 -29.84
N VAL A 4 3.65 12.00 -29.69
CA VAL A 4 3.70 12.67 -28.39
C VAL A 4 2.38 12.40 -27.67
N GLN A 5 2.37 11.35 -26.85
CA GLN A 5 1.21 10.97 -26.05
C GLN A 5 1.16 11.85 -24.81
N SER A 6 0.02 12.51 -24.57
CA SER A 6 -0.16 13.37 -23.40
C SER A 6 -0.16 12.53 -22.11
N PHE A 7 0.19 13.16 -20.98
CA PHE A 7 0.08 12.51 -19.66
C PHE A 7 -1.35 12.04 -19.35
N GLY A 8 -2.35 12.79 -19.83
CA GLY A 8 -3.77 12.42 -19.69
C GLY A 8 -4.09 11.11 -20.40
N ASP A 9 -3.56 10.91 -21.61
CA ASP A 9 -3.78 9.68 -22.39
C ASP A 9 -3.07 8.47 -21.77
N LYS A 10 -1.91 8.68 -21.13
CA LYS A 10 -1.21 7.63 -20.37
C LYS A 10 -1.94 7.26 -19.08
N SER A 11 -2.58 8.25 -18.43
CA SER A 11 -3.30 8.04 -17.17
C SER A 11 -4.60 7.25 -17.37
N LYS A 12 -5.35 7.52 -18.44
CA LYS A 12 -6.61 6.83 -18.76
C LYS A 12 -6.45 5.32 -19.05
N GLY A 13 -5.27 4.90 -19.52
CA GLY A 13 -4.96 3.48 -19.75
C GLY A 13 -4.56 2.71 -18.48
N LYS A 14 -4.28 3.40 -17.37
CA LYS A 14 -3.98 2.74 -16.10
C LYS A 14 -5.30 2.30 -15.48
N LYS A 15 -5.59 1.00 -15.56
CA LYS A 15 -6.64 0.37 -14.75
C LYS A 15 -6.38 0.77 -13.30
N LYS A 16 -7.40 1.27 -12.61
CA LYS A 16 -7.33 1.43 -11.15
C LYS A 16 -6.90 0.09 -10.57
N ASP A 17 -5.86 0.09 -9.75
CA ASP A 17 -5.44 -1.11 -9.05
C ASP A 17 -6.66 -1.69 -8.32
N PRO A 18 -6.95 -3.00 -8.45
CA PRO A 18 -8.13 -3.60 -7.85
C PRO A 18 -8.00 -3.72 -6.32
N TYR A 19 -6.85 -3.36 -5.77
CA TYR A 19 -6.52 -3.44 -4.36
C TYR A 19 -6.02 -2.09 -3.83
N THR A 20 -6.33 -1.82 -2.57
CA THR A 20 -5.74 -0.75 -1.77
C THR A 20 -4.46 -1.28 -1.10
N SER A 21 -3.33 -0.64 -1.36
CA SER A 21 -2.07 -0.96 -0.67
C SER A 21 -2.02 -0.22 0.67
N VAL A 22 -1.88 -0.97 1.76
CA VAL A 22 -1.83 -0.43 3.13
C VAL A 22 -0.52 -0.84 3.80
N LYS A 23 0.08 0.09 4.55
CA LYS A 23 1.27 -0.15 5.39
C LYS A 23 0.82 -0.41 6.83
N ILE A 24 1.12 -1.59 7.33
CA ILE A 24 0.87 -1.98 8.73
C ILE A 24 2.16 -1.75 9.50
N ILE A 25 2.07 -1.04 10.62
CA ILE A 25 3.20 -0.75 11.51
C ILE A 25 2.86 -1.31 12.89
N LYS A 26 3.58 -2.35 13.30
CA LYS A 26 3.40 -3.00 14.60
C LYS A 26 4.57 -2.65 15.51
N SER A 27 4.29 -2.06 16.67
CA SER A 27 5.31 -1.82 17.69
C SER A 27 5.61 -3.11 18.45
N VAL A 28 6.89 -3.34 18.71
CA VAL A 28 7.40 -4.47 19.48
C VAL A 28 8.28 -3.90 20.58
N LYS A 29 7.86 -4.09 21.84
CA LYS A 29 8.68 -3.73 23.00
C LYS A 29 9.79 -4.76 23.15
N THR A 30 11.02 -4.30 23.16
CA THR A 30 12.19 -5.15 23.40
C THR A 30 12.41 -5.32 24.90
N GLU A 31 13.10 -6.38 25.31
CA GLU A 31 13.44 -6.65 26.71
C GLU A 31 14.20 -5.49 27.36
N LYS A 32 14.98 -4.74 26.57
CA LYS A 32 15.72 -3.55 27.00
C LYS A 32 14.87 -2.28 27.10
N GLY A 33 13.55 -2.38 26.97
CA GLY A 33 12.61 -1.26 27.12
C GLY A 33 12.47 -0.33 25.92
N SER A 34 13.25 -0.54 24.84
CA SER A 34 13.08 0.23 23.60
C SER A 34 12.01 -0.38 22.70
N PHE A 35 11.37 0.45 21.87
CA PHE A 35 10.39 0.02 20.87
C PHE A 35 11.07 -0.14 19.51
N LYS A 36 10.82 -1.28 18.87
CA LYS A 36 11.09 -1.50 17.46
C LYS A 36 9.77 -1.54 16.70
N PHE A 37 9.79 -1.20 15.42
CA PHE A 37 8.61 -1.23 14.57
C PHE A 37 8.82 -2.27 13.47
N ASN A 38 7.87 -3.18 13.35
CA ASN A 38 7.78 -4.11 12.24
C ASN A 38 6.80 -3.54 11.21
N GLU A 39 7.30 -3.29 10.01
CA GLU A 39 6.54 -2.68 8.92
C GLU A 39 6.28 -3.69 7.81
N LYS A 40 5.03 -3.79 7.37
CA LYS A 40 4.63 -4.66 6.26
C LYS A 40 3.64 -3.96 5.35
N PHE A 41 3.85 -4.09 4.03
CA PHE A 41 2.87 -3.67 3.03
C PHE A 41 1.94 -4.85 2.69
N VAL A 42 0.64 -4.59 2.68
CA VAL A 42 -0.40 -5.56 2.34
C VAL A 42 -1.33 -4.94 1.32
N LYS A 43 -1.72 -5.74 0.33
CA LYS A 43 -2.75 -5.39 -0.65
C LYS A 43 -4.09 -5.89 -0.13
N LEU A 44 -5.07 -5.00 -0.02
CA LEU A 44 -6.44 -5.31 0.40
C LEU A 44 -7.37 -5.11 -0.77
N ASP A 45 -8.20 -6.09 -1.08
CA ASP A 45 -9.22 -5.94 -2.13
C ASP A 45 -10.31 -4.93 -1.72
N ASP A 46 -10.55 -4.79 -0.41
CA ASP A 46 -11.53 -3.87 0.16
C ASP A 46 -10.97 -3.25 1.45
N MET A 47 -11.18 -1.94 1.63
CA MET A 47 -10.71 -1.18 2.77
C MET A 47 -11.40 -1.60 4.09
N SER A 48 -12.63 -2.12 4.03
CA SER A 48 -13.34 -2.64 5.21
C SER A 48 -12.65 -3.84 5.85
N LYS A 49 -11.80 -4.58 5.11
CA LYS A 49 -11.05 -5.74 5.64
C LYS A 49 -9.83 -5.35 6.47
N VAL A 50 -9.59 -4.05 6.71
CA VAL A 50 -8.45 -3.58 7.51
C VAL A 50 -8.46 -4.14 8.94
N THR A 51 -9.64 -4.41 9.50
CA THR A 51 -9.81 -4.97 10.84
C THR A 51 -9.46 -6.45 10.94
N ASP A 52 -9.44 -7.17 9.82
CA ASP A 52 -9.11 -8.60 9.77
C ASP A 52 -7.60 -8.86 9.75
N ILE A 53 -6.81 -7.79 9.64
CA ILE A 53 -5.34 -7.82 9.60
C ILE A 53 -4.79 -7.99 11.03
N LYS A 54 -4.15 -9.14 11.31
CA LYS A 54 -3.52 -9.48 12.60
C LYS A 54 -2.03 -9.13 12.70
#